data_AF-A0A3D4U8I0-F1
#
_entry.id   AF-A0A3D4U8I0-F1
#
_cell.length_a   1.000
_cell.length_b   1.000
_cell.length_c   1.000
_cell.angle_alpha   90.00
_cell.angle_beta   90.00
_cell.angle_gamma   90.00
#
_symmetry.space_group_name_H-M   'P 1'
#
loop_
_entity.id
_entity.type
_entity.pdbx_description
1 polymer ?
#
loop_
_entity_poly.entity_id
_entity_poly.type
_entity_poly.pdbx_seq_one_letter_code
_entity_poly.pdbx_strand_id
1 'polypeptide(L)'
;MNIEKIWNDWNDAGLFSGVFSVSNEKGVIFERCCGFRNRSEELLNNGDTAFGIASGTKIFTGLAVCKLIDAGKLSLHDNLRDLLPFDLGQIDKRVEVHHLLTHTSGIGITLMKKLPTLLSKFKLFTINIQSICGNGLNTTCR
;
A
#
# COMPACT_ATOMS: atom_id res chain seq x y z
N MET A 1 17.34 21.36 6.13
CA MET A 1 17.11 20.11 6.89
C MET A 1 18.43 19.38 7.00
N ASN A 2 18.91 19.06 8.21
CA ASN A 2 20.18 18.35 8.42
C ASN A 2 19.90 16.86 8.59
N ILE A 3 20.09 16.09 7.52
CA ILE A 3 19.75 14.66 7.47
C ILE A 3 20.62 13.85 8.45
N GLU A 4 21.91 14.19 8.55
CA GLU A 4 22.85 13.53 9.46
C GLU A 4 22.41 13.68 10.91
N LYS A 5 21.94 14.88 11.31
CA LYS A 5 21.44 15.10 12.66
C LYS A 5 20.24 14.19 12.99
N ILE A 6 19.25 14.09 12.07
CA ILE A 6 18.06 13.26 12.28
C ILE A 6 18.45 11.78 12.42
N TRP A 7 19.38 11.32 11.57
CA TRP A 7 19.89 9.97 11.64
C TRP A 7 20.56 9.68 12.98
N ASN A 8 21.49 10.54 13.42
CA ASN A 8 22.21 10.36 14.67
C ASN A 8 21.26 10.34 15.87
N ASP A 9 20.28 11.27 15.92
CA ASP A 9 19.29 11.32 17.01
C ASP A 9 18.51 9.99 17.14
N TRP A 10 18.18 9.32 16.02
CA TRP A 10 17.49 8.01 16.03
C TRP A 10 18.41 6.84 16.31
N ASN A 11 19.62 6.86 15.75
CA ASN A 11 20.61 5.80 15.91
C ASN A 11 21.12 5.73 17.35
N ASP A 12 21.44 6.87 17.95
CA ASP A 12 21.99 6.96 19.31
C ASP A 12 20.98 6.53 20.38
N ALA A 13 19.68 6.66 20.10
CA ALA A 13 18.63 6.14 20.96
C ALA A 13 18.57 4.59 20.97
N GLY A 14 19.20 3.91 20.01
CA GLY A 14 19.18 2.45 19.90
C GLY A 14 17.79 1.85 19.62
N LEU A 15 16.81 2.69 19.24
CA LEU A 15 15.42 2.28 19.04
C LEU A 15 15.12 1.82 17.61
N PHE A 16 15.99 2.14 16.66
CA PHE A 16 15.77 1.89 15.24
C PHE A 16 16.55 0.67 14.73
N SER A 17 15.87 -0.17 13.95
CA SER A 17 16.48 -1.29 13.22
C SER A 17 15.83 -1.35 11.83
N GLY A 18 16.55 -0.89 10.82
CA GLY A 18 16.06 -0.80 9.45
C GLY A 18 17.00 -0.03 8.53
N VAL A 19 16.43 0.46 7.42
CA VAL A 19 17.13 1.28 6.42
C VAL A 19 16.50 2.66 6.39
N PHE A 20 17.32 3.70 6.42
CA PHE A 20 16.92 5.09 6.24
C PHE A 20 17.56 5.60 4.95
N SER A 21 16.72 5.96 3.97
CA SER A 21 17.17 6.43 2.66
C SER A 21 16.45 7.72 2.29
N VAL A 22 17.20 8.70 1.78
CA VAL A 22 16.69 9.98 1.27
C VAL A 22 17.17 10.12 -0.16
N SER A 23 16.22 10.41 -1.05
CA SER A 23 16.48 10.53 -2.48
C SER A 23 15.89 11.82 -3.03
N ASN A 24 16.46 12.31 -4.11
CA ASN A 24 15.91 13.37 -4.95
C ASN A 24 15.86 12.90 -6.42
N GLU A 25 15.59 13.82 -7.33
CA GLU A 25 15.51 13.55 -8.78
C GLU A 25 16.82 12.97 -9.37
N LYS A 26 17.97 13.21 -8.72
CA LYS A 26 19.28 12.70 -9.15
C LYS A 26 19.64 11.35 -8.53
N GLY A 27 18.80 10.81 -7.65
CA GLY A 27 19.01 9.53 -6.96
C GLY A 27 19.14 9.67 -5.45
N VAL A 28 19.70 8.63 -4.82
CA VAL A 28 19.92 8.56 -3.37
C VAL A 28 21.00 9.57 -2.96
N ILE A 29 20.66 10.45 -2.03
CA ILE A 29 21.57 11.48 -1.48
C ILE A 29 22.05 11.14 -0.07
N PHE A 30 21.37 10.23 0.63
CA PHE A 30 21.76 9.74 1.94
C PHE A 30 21.16 8.36 2.18
N GLU A 31 21.96 7.40 2.64
CA GLU A 31 21.48 6.07 3.03
C GLU A 31 22.28 5.51 4.21
N ARG A 32 21.57 4.96 5.19
CA ARG A 32 22.14 4.26 6.34
C ARG A 32 21.29 3.06 6.72
N CYS A 33 21.96 2.00 7.16
CA CYS A 33 21.34 0.78 7.66
C CYS A 33 21.77 0.57 9.11
N CYS A 34 20.85 0.13 9.98
CA CYS A 34 21.16 -0.20 11.37
C CYS A 34 20.35 -1.41 11.83
N GLY A 35 20.89 -2.15 12.80
CA GLY A 35 20.25 -3.30 13.42
C GLY A 35 20.09 -4.50 12.49
N PHE A 36 19.15 -5.38 12.85
CA PHE A 36 18.97 -6.69 12.25
C PHE A 36 17.68 -6.77 11.42
N ARG A 37 17.77 -7.36 10.22
CA ARG A 37 16.61 -7.80 9.41
C ARG A 37 16.00 -9.09 9.97
N ASN A 38 16.83 -9.91 10.61
CA ASN A 38 16.42 -11.07 11.38
C ASN A 38 17.17 -11.07 12.71
N ARG A 39 16.44 -10.88 13.82
CA ARG A 39 17.04 -10.82 15.16
C ARG A 39 17.49 -12.19 15.68
N SER A 40 16.78 -13.26 15.36
CA SER A 40 17.12 -14.60 15.88
C SER A 40 18.37 -15.18 15.22
N GLU A 41 18.60 -14.81 13.96
CA GLU A 41 19.77 -15.24 13.18
C GLU A 41 20.85 -14.16 13.11
N GLU A 42 20.67 -13.04 13.82
CA GLU A 42 21.59 -11.90 13.84
C GLU A 42 21.98 -11.39 12.43
N LEU A 43 21.05 -11.49 11.47
CA LEU A 43 21.28 -10.98 10.11
C LEU A 43 21.08 -9.48 10.08
N LEU A 44 22.11 -8.74 9.67
CA LEU A 44 22.09 -7.28 9.58
C LEU A 44 21.17 -6.78 8.46
N ASN A 45 20.61 -5.59 8.65
CA ASN A 45 19.96 -4.85 7.58
C ASN A 45 20.98 -4.37 6.54
N ASN A 46 20.55 -4.29 5.28
CA ASN A 46 21.28 -3.69 4.17
C ASN A 46 20.30 -2.93 3.25
N GLY A 47 20.81 -2.17 2.28
CA GLY A 47 19.99 -1.35 1.37
C GLY A 47 18.91 -2.14 0.60
N ASP A 48 19.14 -3.43 0.37
CA ASP A 48 18.22 -4.32 -0.34
C ASP A 48 17.23 -5.05 0.59
N THR A 49 17.21 -4.74 1.88
CA THR A 49 16.34 -5.43 2.84
C THR A 49 14.87 -5.08 2.58
N ALA A 50 14.06 -6.09 2.31
CA ALA A 50 12.62 -5.93 2.11
C ALA A 50 11.88 -5.82 3.45
N PHE A 51 10.99 -4.83 3.56
CA PHE A 51 10.14 -4.61 4.72
C PHE A 51 8.66 -4.68 4.35
N GLY A 52 7.84 -5.22 5.25
CA GLY A 52 6.39 -5.13 5.13
C GLY A 52 5.92 -3.69 5.37
N ILE A 53 5.33 -3.07 4.35
CA ILE A 53 4.85 -1.66 4.43
C ILE A 53 3.44 -1.51 5.04
N ALA A 54 2.79 -2.62 5.39
CA ALA A 54 1.46 -2.66 6.00
C ALA A 54 0.44 -1.73 5.29
N SER A 55 -0.08 -0.71 5.98
CA SER A 55 -1.04 0.24 5.40
C SER A 55 -0.49 1.06 4.23
N GLY A 56 0.82 1.09 4.01
CA GLY A 56 1.43 1.68 2.82
C GLY A 56 0.92 1.08 1.51
N THR A 57 0.42 -0.17 1.52
CA THR A 57 -0.20 -0.80 0.35
C THR A 57 -1.46 -0.07 -0.15
N LYS A 58 -2.15 0.71 0.70
CA LYS A 58 -3.39 1.43 0.32
C LYS A 58 -3.16 2.44 -0.81
N ILE A 59 -1.97 3.03 -0.92
CA ILE A 59 -1.64 3.96 -2.00
C ILE A 59 -1.68 3.24 -3.35
N PHE A 60 -1.13 2.03 -3.43
CA PHE A 60 -1.15 1.22 -4.65
C PHE A 60 -2.56 0.75 -5.00
N THR A 61 -3.35 0.35 -4.00
CA THR A 61 -4.76 0.01 -4.21
C THR A 61 -5.55 1.23 -4.70
N GLY A 62 -5.36 2.40 -4.09
CA GLY A 62 -5.99 3.65 -4.53
C GLY A 62 -5.61 4.01 -5.95
N LEU A 63 -4.32 3.89 -6.32
CA LEU A 63 -3.84 4.11 -7.69
C LEU A 63 -4.52 3.15 -8.68
N ALA A 64 -4.64 1.87 -8.35
CA ALA A 64 -5.33 0.89 -9.20
C ALA A 64 -6.81 1.26 -9.41
N VAL A 65 -7.49 1.74 -8.36
CA VAL A 65 -8.87 2.23 -8.45
C VAL A 65 -8.94 3.48 -9.34
N CYS A 66 -8.03 4.44 -9.18
CA CYS A 66 -7.96 5.62 -10.07
C CYS A 66 -7.77 5.22 -11.54
N LYS A 67 -6.94 4.21 -11.83
CA LYS A 67 -6.76 3.71 -13.21
C LYS A 67 -8.03 3.10 -13.80
N LEU A 68 -8.88 2.48 -12.98
CA LEU A 68 -10.19 1.98 -13.44
C LEU A 68 -11.16 3.15 -13.71
N ILE A 69 -11.10 4.20 -12.91
CA ILE A 69 -11.89 5.42 -13.10
C ILE A 69 -11.46 6.14 -14.39
N ASP A 70 -10.16 6.33 -14.60
CA ASP A 70 -9.61 6.91 -15.82
C ASP A 70 -10.04 6.13 -17.08
N ALA A 71 -10.16 4.80 -16.96
CA ALA A 71 -10.60 3.92 -18.04
C ALA A 71 -12.14 3.89 -18.24
N GLY A 72 -12.90 4.68 -17.47
CA GLY A 72 -14.37 4.70 -17.52
C GLY A 72 -15.04 3.40 -17.06
N LYS A 73 -14.31 2.52 -16.35
CA LYS A 73 -14.81 1.23 -15.86
C LYS A 73 -15.44 1.30 -14.47
N LEU A 74 -15.23 2.42 -13.78
CA LEU A 74 -15.66 2.67 -12.42
C LEU A 74 -15.88 4.18 -12.25
N SER A 75 -16.81 4.58 -11.41
CA SER A 75 -17.00 5.97 -10.98
C SER A 75 -16.71 6.12 -9.48
N LEU A 76 -16.26 7.31 -9.08
CA LEU A 76 -16.16 7.69 -7.66
C LEU A 76 -17.52 7.63 -6.94
N HIS A 77 -18.60 7.76 -7.70
CA HIS A 77 -19.98 7.80 -7.21
C HIS A 77 -20.74 6.48 -7.36
N ASP A 78 -20.07 5.42 -7.80
CA ASP A 78 -20.70 4.10 -7.83
C ASP A 78 -20.95 3.62 -6.40
N ASN A 79 -22.17 3.13 -6.13
CA ASN A 79 -22.51 2.54 -4.85
C ASN A 79 -21.84 1.18 -4.69
N LEU A 80 -21.33 0.90 -3.49
CA LEU A 80 -20.59 -0.34 -3.22
C LEU A 80 -21.41 -1.60 -3.45
N ARG A 81 -22.72 -1.52 -3.17
CA ARG A 81 -23.66 -2.63 -3.28
C ARG A 81 -23.96 -3.03 -4.73
N ASP A 82 -23.76 -2.11 -5.66
CA ASP A 82 -23.96 -2.39 -7.09
C ASP A 82 -22.71 -3.05 -7.70
N LEU A 83 -21.55 -2.78 -7.11
CA LEU A 83 -20.24 -3.26 -7.60
C LEU A 83 -19.84 -4.64 -7.04
N LEU A 84 -20.23 -4.95 -5.81
CA LEU A 84 -19.75 -6.14 -5.11
C LEU A 84 -20.79 -7.27 -5.17
N PRO A 85 -20.42 -8.48 -5.62
CA PRO A 85 -21.36 -9.59 -5.82
C PRO A 85 -21.73 -10.31 -4.52
N PHE A 86 -21.64 -9.66 -3.37
CA PHE A 86 -21.89 -10.27 -2.05
C PHE A 86 -22.56 -9.29 -1.08
N ASP A 87 -23.29 -9.84 -0.11
CA ASP A 87 -23.99 -9.04 0.89
C ASP A 87 -23.01 -8.30 1.81
N LEU A 88 -23.17 -6.98 1.88
CA LEU A 88 -22.40 -6.07 2.72
C LEU A 88 -22.98 -5.92 4.13
N GLY A 89 -24.05 -6.65 4.46
CA GLY A 89 -24.65 -6.68 5.77
C GLY A 89 -25.07 -5.29 6.25
N GLN A 90 -24.48 -4.86 7.37
CA GLN A 90 -24.81 -3.60 8.07
C GLN A 90 -24.15 -2.34 7.45
N ILE A 91 -23.39 -2.46 6.36
CA ILE A 91 -22.80 -1.29 5.68
C ILE A 91 -23.92 -0.44 5.07
N ASP A 92 -23.89 0.88 5.26
CA ASP A 92 -24.90 1.79 4.71
C ASP A 92 -24.99 1.66 3.17
N LYS A 93 -26.21 1.72 2.61
CA LYS A 93 -26.44 1.57 1.17
C LYS A 93 -25.88 2.73 0.35
N ARG A 94 -25.66 3.89 0.97
CA ARG A 94 -25.14 5.13 0.36
C ARG A 94 -23.61 5.17 0.31
N VAL A 95 -22.93 4.12 0.75
CA VAL A 95 -21.47 4.08 0.67
C VAL A 95 -21.06 3.92 -0.79
N GLU A 96 -20.31 4.89 -1.27
CA GLU A 96 -19.74 4.97 -2.62
C GLU A 96 -18.24 4.70 -2.62
N VAL A 97 -17.65 4.49 -3.80
CA VAL A 97 -16.20 4.27 -3.98
C VAL A 97 -15.37 5.37 -3.32
N HIS A 98 -15.74 6.65 -3.49
CA HIS A 98 -14.97 7.76 -2.93
C HIS A 98 -14.90 7.72 -1.39
N HIS A 99 -15.95 7.22 -0.72
CA HIS A 99 -15.98 7.09 0.73
C HIS A 99 -14.95 6.07 1.23
N LEU A 100 -14.66 5.02 0.44
CA LEU A 100 -13.60 4.06 0.78
C LEU A 100 -12.21 4.66 0.59
N LEU A 101 -11.98 5.36 -0.52
CA LEU A 101 -10.69 5.98 -0.83
C LEU A 101 -10.31 7.08 0.16
N THR A 102 -11.30 7.76 0.73
CA THR A 102 -11.10 8.89 1.65
C THR A 102 -11.30 8.53 3.13
N HIS A 103 -11.55 7.26 3.45
CA HIS A 103 -11.83 6.80 4.81
C HIS A 103 -13.03 7.52 5.49
N THR A 104 -14.06 7.87 4.72
CA THR A 104 -15.27 8.58 5.19
C THR A 104 -16.55 7.74 5.19
N SER A 105 -16.45 6.44 4.88
CA SER A 105 -17.61 5.54 4.81
C SER A 105 -18.28 5.21 6.14
N GLY A 106 -17.67 5.56 7.28
CA GLY A 106 -18.16 5.21 8.61
C GLY A 106 -18.03 3.73 8.97
N ILE A 107 -17.39 2.91 8.14
CA ILE A 107 -17.19 1.48 8.39
C ILE A 107 -16.09 1.29 9.43
N GLY A 108 -16.50 0.94 10.65
CA GLY A 108 -15.57 0.65 11.74
C GLY A 108 -14.77 -0.65 11.54
N ILE A 109 -13.56 -0.70 12.08
CA ILE A 109 -12.66 -1.87 11.98
C ILE A 109 -13.29 -3.17 12.51
N THR A 110 -14.16 -3.09 13.51
CA THR A 110 -14.90 -4.23 14.07
C THR A 110 -15.85 -4.85 13.04
N LEU A 111 -16.49 -4.01 12.20
CA LEU A 111 -17.36 -4.49 11.13
C LEU A 111 -16.56 -5.15 10.01
N MET A 112 -15.36 -4.63 9.70
CA MET A 112 -14.46 -5.26 8.72
C MET A 112 -14.03 -6.67 9.14
N LYS A 113 -13.88 -6.94 10.45
CA LYS A 113 -13.55 -8.27 10.98
C LYS A 113 -14.72 -9.26 10.95
N LYS A 114 -15.96 -8.76 10.95
CA LYS A 114 -17.19 -9.57 10.97
C LYS A 114 -17.68 -9.97 9.58
N LEU A 115 -17.16 -9.36 8.52
CA LEU A 115 -17.48 -9.76 7.15
C LEU A 115 -16.78 -11.10 6.84
N PRO A 116 -17.50 -12.23 6.83
CA PRO A 116 -16.86 -13.54 6.79
C PRO A 116 -16.24 -13.77 5.42
N THR A 117 -14.98 -14.24 5.40
CA THR A 117 -14.30 -14.76 4.19
C THR A 117 -14.21 -13.81 2.99
N LEU A 118 -13.79 -12.56 3.21
CA LEU A 118 -13.27 -11.73 2.11
C LEU A 118 -11.97 -12.32 1.55
N LEU A 119 -11.02 -12.71 2.40
CA LEU A 119 -9.68 -13.10 1.94
C LEU A 119 -9.60 -14.46 1.23
N SER A 120 -10.53 -15.40 1.48
CA SER A 120 -10.50 -16.73 0.81
C SER A 120 -11.22 -16.75 -0.54
N LYS A 121 -12.09 -15.75 -0.82
CA LYS A 121 -12.74 -15.55 -2.12
C LYS A 121 -12.15 -14.40 -2.94
N PHE A 122 -11.28 -13.59 -2.35
CA PHE A 122 -10.34 -12.75 -3.09
C PHE A 122 -9.29 -13.63 -3.78
N LYS A 123 -9.72 -14.37 -4.82
CA LYS A 123 -9.03 -14.18 -6.11
C LYS A 123 -9.17 -12.68 -6.33
N LEU A 124 -8.18 -11.92 -5.88
CA LEU A 124 -8.05 -10.52 -6.25
C LEU A 124 -8.43 -10.48 -7.71
N PHE A 125 -9.24 -9.50 -8.08
CA PHE A 125 -9.20 -8.93 -9.40
C PHE A 125 -7.72 -8.94 -9.81
N THR A 126 -7.32 -9.97 -10.58
CA THR A 126 -6.04 -9.98 -11.26
C THR A 126 -6.32 -8.96 -12.32
N ILE A 127 -6.27 -7.68 -11.95
CA ILE A 127 -5.95 -6.65 -12.90
C ILE A 127 -4.56 -7.09 -13.33
N ASN A 128 -4.53 -7.83 -14.42
CA ASN A 128 -3.29 -8.18 -15.06
C ASN A 128 -2.62 -6.82 -15.28
N ILE A 129 -1.52 -6.55 -14.58
CA ILE A 129 -0.82 -5.27 -14.72
C ILE A 129 -0.42 -5.07 -16.20
N GLN A 130 -0.27 -6.15 -16.97
CA GLN A 130 -0.10 -6.14 -18.41
C GLN A 130 -1.33 -5.64 -19.20
N SER A 131 -2.54 -5.65 -18.64
CA SER A 131 -3.73 -5.06 -19.30
C SER A 131 -3.95 -3.59 -18.95
N ILE A 132 -3.28 -3.04 -17.91
CA ILE A 132 -3.24 -1.59 -17.65
C ILE A 132 -2.14 -0.95 -18.50
N CYS A 133 -0.97 -1.60 -18.61
CA CYS A 133 0.08 -1.21 -19.51
C CYS A 133 -0.24 -1.73 -20.91
N GLY A 134 -1.00 -0.96 -21.71
CA GLY A 134 -1.19 -1.26 -23.13
C GLY A 134 0.13 -1.64 -23.81
N ASN A 135 0.06 -2.58 -24.76
CA ASN A 135 1.16 -3.18 -25.53
C ASN A 135 2.22 -2.17 -26.04
N GLY A 136 3.12 -1.69 -25.19
CA GLY A 136 4.02 -0.61 -25.60
C GLY A 136 5.19 -0.26 -24.66
N LEU A 137 5.40 -0.96 -23.55
CA LEU A 137 6.58 -0.73 -22.71
C LEU A 137 7.40 -2.01 -22.57
N ASN A 138 8.30 -2.18 -23.54
CA ASN A 138 9.49 -3.01 -23.42
C ASN A 138 10.42 -2.34 -22.39
N THR A 139 10.29 -2.70 -21.12
CA THR A 139 11.37 -2.49 -20.15
C THR A 139 11.57 -3.76 -19.33
N THR A 140 12.56 -4.53 -19.75
CA THR A 140 13.22 -5.55 -18.94
C THR A 140 13.73 -4.90 -17.65
N CYS A 141 13.06 -5.14 -16.53
CA CYS A 141 13.67 -4.91 -15.21
C CYS A 141 14.72 -6.00 -14.98
N ARG A 142 15.99 -5.60 -14.98
CA ARG A 142 17.05 -6.31 -14.26
C ARG A 142 17.05 -5.87 -12.80
#